data_AF-A0A024V1T7-F1
#
_entry.id   AF-A0A024V1T7-F1
#
_cell.length_a   1.000
_cell.length_b   1.000
_cell.length_c   1.000
_cell.angle_alpha   90.00
_cell.angle_beta   90.00
_cell.angle_gamma   90.00
#
_symmetry.space_group_name_H-M   'P 1'
#
loop_
_entity.id
_entity.type
_entity.pdbx_description
1 polymer ?
#
loop_
_entity_poly.entity_id
_entity_poly.type
_entity_poly.pdbx_seq_one_letter_code
_entity_poly.pdbx_strand_id
1 'polypeptide(L)'
;MTVYSLDINRNDLKRNFVSCKFNNIYQILSFFFFFKLIKYFKYLKHVSLFRSFWVILCSSFILTVAVVGFLIALRKSLRLEKLKKTIKLVSKGAYIDCYRKYSVADPDHGMQFEEFNRMCSDHTNGYIYFDFLDLFIIFNALDEHQKCSINEREFLEWINGPVTYL
;
A
#
# COMPACT_ATOMS: atom_id res chain seq x y z
N MET A 1 -12.03 28.62 19.56
CA MET A 1 -11.99 29.34 18.27
C MET A 1 -10.54 29.46 17.85
N THR A 2 -10.03 28.44 17.15
CA THR A 2 -8.74 28.48 16.47
C THR A 2 -8.86 27.54 15.28
N VAL A 3 -9.14 28.17 14.14
CA VAL A 3 -9.13 27.58 12.81
C VAL A 3 -7.68 27.17 12.53
N TYR A 4 -7.40 25.87 12.61
CA TYR A 4 -6.23 25.26 11.96
C TYR A 4 -6.73 24.47 10.75
N SER A 5 -7.41 25.19 9.85
CA SER A 5 -7.69 24.71 8.50
C SER A 5 -6.43 24.88 7.64
N LEU A 6 -6.14 23.82 6.89
CA LEU A 6 -5.68 23.89 5.50
C LEU A 6 -4.30 24.53 5.26
N ASP A 7 -3.23 23.88 5.72
CA ASP A 7 -1.91 24.06 5.06
C ASP A 7 -0.97 22.87 5.24
N ILE A 8 -1.51 21.64 5.21
CA ILE A 8 -0.69 20.44 4.96
C ILE A 8 -0.33 20.42 3.47
N ASN A 9 0.67 21.26 3.19
CA ASN A 9 1.70 21.19 2.16
C ASN A 9 1.31 20.41 0.89
N ARG A 10 0.64 21.13 -0.03
CA ARG A 10 0.51 20.73 -1.45
C ARG A 10 1.86 20.30 -2.08
N ASN A 11 3.00 20.70 -1.50
CA ASN A 11 4.33 20.29 -1.92
C ASN A 11 4.75 18.88 -1.46
N ASP A 12 4.19 18.33 -0.38
CA ASP A 12 4.43 16.94 0.05
C ASP A 12 3.58 15.97 -0.76
N LEU A 13 2.34 16.36 -1.08
CA LEU A 13 1.51 15.69 -2.07
C LEU A 13 2.18 15.68 -3.46
N LYS A 14 2.75 16.82 -3.91
CA LYS A 14 3.54 16.89 -5.16
C LYS A 14 4.82 16.06 -5.10
N ARG A 15 5.59 16.08 -4.00
CA ARG A 15 6.82 15.29 -3.85
C ARG A 15 6.55 13.79 -3.86
N ASN A 16 5.47 13.34 -3.23
CA ASN A 16 5.08 11.93 -3.20
C ASN A 16 4.43 11.48 -4.52
N PHE A 17 3.70 12.36 -5.22
CA PHE A 17 3.26 12.10 -6.61
C PHE A 17 4.46 12.02 -7.56
N VAL A 18 5.50 12.84 -7.35
CA VAL A 18 6.75 12.79 -8.12
C VAL A 18 7.51 11.51 -7.82
N SER A 19 7.58 11.05 -6.56
CA SER A 19 8.27 9.81 -6.18
C SER A 19 7.54 8.55 -6.70
N CYS A 20 6.19 8.56 -6.68
CA CYS A 20 5.36 7.50 -7.26
C CYS A 20 5.43 7.51 -8.80
N LYS A 21 5.45 8.70 -9.43
CA LYS A 21 5.80 8.84 -10.86
C LYS A 21 7.21 8.36 -11.14
N PHE A 22 8.19 8.61 -10.27
CA PHE A 22 9.59 8.24 -10.47
C PHE A 22 9.76 6.71 -10.47
N ASN A 23 9.15 5.99 -9.53
CA ASN A 23 9.17 4.52 -9.53
C ASN A 23 8.43 3.91 -10.73
N ASN A 24 7.31 4.52 -11.14
CA ASN A 24 6.57 4.09 -12.32
C ASN A 24 7.35 4.42 -13.62
N ILE A 25 8.04 5.56 -13.67
CA ILE A 25 8.94 5.96 -14.77
C ILE A 25 10.14 5.03 -14.85
N TYR A 26 10.75 4.60 -13.75
CA TYR A 26 11.83 3.60 -13.79
C TYR A 26 11.34 2.22 -14.22
N GLN A 27 10.13 1.79 -13.81
CA GLN A 27 9.52 0.55 -14.32
C GLN A 27 9.20 0.63 -15.82
N ILE A 28 8.63 1.76 -16.27
CA ILE A 28 8.30 1.99 -17.69
C ILE A 28 9.57 2.14 -18.52
N LEU A 29 10.57 2.90 -18.07
CA LEU A 29 11.87 3.04 -18.73
C LEU A 29 12.64 1.72 -18.76
N SER A 30 12.57 0.91 -17.69
CA SER A 30 13.12 -0.46 -17.66
C SER A 30 12.43 -1.34 -18.71
N PHE A 31 11.10 -1.27 -18.82
CA PHE A 31 10.33 -1.97 -19.84
C PHE A 31 10.69 -1.52 -21.27
N PHE A 32 10.79 -0.22 -21.50
CA PHE A 32 11.17 0.34 -22.80
C PHE A 32 12.61 -0.02 -23.17
N PHE A 33 13.54 -0.04 -22.21
CA PHE A 33 14.93 -0.46 -22.43
C PHE A 33 14.98 -1.96 -22.79
N PHE A 34 14.19 -2.79 -22.11
CA PHE A 34 14.04 -4.22 -22.41
C PHE A 34 13.47 -4.47 -23.81
N PHE A 35 12.40 -3.76 -24.18
CA PHE A 35 11.81 -3.88 -25.52
C PHE A 35 12.76 -3.41 -26.63
N LYS A 36 13.55 -2.37 -26.36
CA LYS A 36 14.57 -1.86 -27.30
C LYS A 36 15.72 -2.87 -27.45
N LEU A 37 16.12 -3.54 -26.37
CA LEU A 37 17.10 -4.65 -26.38
C LEU A 37 16.60 -5.86 -27.18
N ILE A 38 15.34 -6.26 -26.97
CA ILE A 38 14.69 -7.36 -27.71
C ILE A 38 14.65 -7.04 -29.21
N LYS A 39 14.39 -5.77 -29.59
CA LYS A 39 14.36 -5.34 -30.98
C LYS A 39 15.75 -5.31 -31.62
N TYR A 40 16.79 -4.94 -30.87
CA TYR A 40 18.19 -4.99 -31.31
C TYR A 40 18.68 -6.43 -31.54
N PHE A 41 18.18 -7.38 -30.75
CA PHE A 41 18.55 -8.80 -30.84
C PHE A 41 17.99 -9.54 -32.05
N LYS A 42 16.97 -8.99 -32.73
CA LYS A 42 16.35 -9.63 -33.90
C LYS A 42 17.26 -9.64 -35.15
N TYR A 43 18.38 -8.93 -35.12
CA TYR A 43 19.29 -8.78 -36.27
C TYR A 43 20.51 -9.72 -36.30
N LEU A 44 20.77 -10.50 -35.24
CA LEU A 44 21.92 -11.42 -35.20
C LEU A 44 21.50 -12.86 -35.54
N LYS A 45 21.69 -13.22 -36.80
CA LYS A 45 21.28 -14.50 -37.42
C LYS A 45 22.06 -15.74 -36.94
N HIS A 46 23.08 -15.58 -36.10
CA HIS A 46 24.05 -16.65 -35.75
C HIS A 46 24.19 -16.93 -34.25
N VAL A 47 23.16 -16.63 -33.44
CA VAL A 47 23.32 -16.57 -31.97
C VAL A 47 22.14 -17.14 -31.16
N SER A 48 21.65 -18.33 -31.52
CA SER A 48 20.55 -19.01 -30.82
C SER A 48 20.84 -19.30 -29.34
N LEU A 49 22.10 -19.63 -29.01
CA LEU A 49 22.54 -19.90 -27.64
C LEU A 49 22.56 -18.63 -26.77
N PHE A 50 23.12 -17.53 -27.27
CA PHE A 50 23.15 -16.26 -26.52
C PHE A 50 21.74 -15.72 -26.33
N ARG A 51 20.85 -15.85 -27.34
CA ARG A 51 19.44 -15.45 -27.19
C ARG A 51 18.75 -16.23 -26.07
N SER A 52 18.96 -17.53 -25.99
CA SER A 52 18.35 -18.38 -24.96
C SER A 52 18.90 -18.06 -23.56
N PHE A 53 20.21 -17.83 -23.47
CA PHE A 53 20.87 -17.42 -22.23
C PHE A 53 20.32 -16.09 -21.69
N TRP A 54 20.15 -15.08 -22.54
CA TRP A 54 19.54 -13.81 -22.13
C TRP A 54 18.09 -13.97 -21.67
N VAL A 55 17.28 -14.77 -22.36
CA VAL A 55 15.88 -15.02 -21.95
C VAL A 55 15.81 -15.66 -20.56
N ILE A 56 16.69 -16.61 -20.26
CA ILE A 56 16.75 -17.28 -18.95
C ILE A 56 17.18 -16.31 -17.85
N LEU A 57 18.18 -15.47 -18.11
CA LEU A 57 18.59 -14.44 -17.15
C LEU A 57 17.47 -13.45 -16.88
N CYS A 58 16.80 -12.98 -17.92
CA CYS A 58 15.69 -12.04 -17.79
C CYS A 58 14.50 -12.66 -17.04
N SER A 59 14.14 -13.91 -17.31
CA SER A 59 13.03 -14.58 -16.62
C SER A 59 13.35 -14.82 -15.14
N SER A 60 14.57 -15.26 -14.82
CA SER A 60 15.02 -15.44 -13.44
C SER A 60 15.07 -14.13 -12.65
N PHE A 61 15.45 -13.02 -13.31
CA PHE A 61 15.43 -11.70 -12.70
C PHE A 61 14.00 -11.24 -12.38
N ILE A 62 13.07 -11.36 -13.34
CA ILE A 62 11.66 -11.01 -13.13
C ILE A 62 11.06 -11.86 -12.00
N LEU A 63 11.37 -13.17 -11.96
CA LEU A 63 10.93 -14.05 -10.88
C LEU A 63 11.45 -13.59 -9.52
N THR A 64 12.73 -13.20 -9.44
CA THR A 64 13.34 -12.74 -8.19
C THR A 64 12.68 -11.45 -7.69
N VAL A 65 12.45 -10.48 -8.57
CA VAL A 65 11.76 -9.23 -8.23
C VAL A 65 10.32 -9.52 -7.78
N ALA A 66 9.62 -10.44 -8.46
CA ALA A 66 8.27 -10.84 -8.07
C ALA A 66 8.24 -11.50 -6.68
N VAL A 67 9.17 -12.40 -6.38
CA VAL A 67 9.27 -13.06 -5.07
C VAL A 67 9.59 -12.05 -3.97
N VAL A 68 10.49 -11.10 -4.21
CA VAL A 68 10.79 -10.03 -3.24
C VAL A 68 9.56 -9.16 -3.01
N GLY A 69 8.84 -8.76 -4.06
CA GLY A 69 7.59 -8.01 -3.96
C GLY A 69 6.53 -8.76 -3.14
N PHE A 70 6.37 -10.05 -3.40
CA PHE A 70 5.45 -10.92 -2.66
C PHE A 70 5.82 -11.02 -1.17
N LEU A 71 7.10 -11.17 -0.82
CA LEU A 71 7.55 -11.21 0.57
C LEU A 71 7.28 -9.88 1.31
N ILE A 72 7.43 -8.75 0.64
CA ILE A 72 7.13 -7.43 1.21
C ILE A 72 5.62 -7.31 1.47
N ALA A 73 4.78 -7.68 0.50
CA ALA A 73 3.33 -7.74 0.60
C ALA A 73 2.86 -8.61 1.78
N LEU A 74 3.42 -9.82 1.91
CA LEU A 74 3.14 -10.72 3.04
C LEU A 74 3.51 -10.10 4.39
N ARG A 75 4.69 -9.45 4.50
CA ARG A 75 5.08 -8.78 5.75
C ARG A 75 4.11 -7.67 6.14
N LYS A 76 3.64 -6.87 5.17
CA LYS A 76 2.66 -5.81 5.42
C LYS A 76 1.32 -6.39 5.85
N SER A 77 0.85 -7.44 5.17
CA SER A 77 -0.38 -8.17 5.50
C SER A 77 -0.34 -8.72 6.94
N LEU A 78 0.77 -9.35 7.34
CA LEU A 78 0.95 -9.84 8.71
C LEU A 78 1.00 -8.71 9.75
N ARG A 79 1.55 -7.55 9.40
CA ARG A 79 1.57 -6.38 10.30
C ARG A 79 0.16 -5.83 10.51
N LEU A 80 -0.64 -5.76 9.44
CA LEU A 80 -2.05 -5.36 9.50
C LEU A 80 -2.89 -6.35 10.33
N GLU A 81 -2.63 -7.65 10.18
CA GLU A 81 -3.31 -8.69 10.97
C GLU A 81 -2.94 -8.63 12.46
N LYS A 82 -1.67 -8.36 12.78
CA LYS A 82 -1.25 -8.13 14.18
C LYS A 82 -1.98 -6.92 14.78
N LEU A 83 -2.06 -5.82 14.03
CA LEU A 83 -2.81 -4.64 14.46
C LEU A 83 -4.27 -4.99 14.74
N LYS A 84 -4.94 -5.65 13.79
CA LYS A 84 -6.33 -6.08 13.93
C LYS A 84 -6.56 -6.89 15.20
N LYS A 85 -5.66 -7.83 15.52
CA LYS A 85 -5.69 -8.61 16.77
C LYS A 85 -5.52 -7.73 18.00
N THR A 86 -4.59 -6.78 17.97
CA THR A 86 -4.38 -5.84 19.09
C THR A 86 -5.61 -4.96 19.32
N ILE A 87 -6.19 -4.38 18.27
CA ILE A 87 -7.42 -3.59 18.37
C ILE A 87 -8.52 -4.44 18.98
N LYS A 88 -8.70 -5.69 18.52
CA LYS A 88 -9.70 -6.60 19.10
C LYS A 88 -9.51 -6.84 20.59
N LEU A 89 -8.27 -7.08 21.02
CA LEU A 89 -7.94 -7.36 22.41
C LEU A 89 -8.17 -6.12 23.30
N VAL A 90 -7.76 -4.94 22.85
CA VAL A 90 -7.86 -3.69 23.62
C VAL A 90 -9.30 -3.21 23.73
N SER A 91 -10.07 -3.31 22.64
CA SER A 91 -11.47 -2.84 22.59
C SER A 91 -12.46 -3.78 23.26
N LYS A 92 -12.09 -5.03 23.59
CA LYS A 92 -12.93 -6.01 24.32
C LYS A 92 -14.34 -6.18 23.72
N GLY A 93 -14.49 -6.07 22.40
CA GLY A 93 -15.79 -6.18 21.71
C GLY A 93 -16.47 -4.84 21.38
N ALA A 94 -16.02 -3.72 21.94
CA ALA A 94 -16.52 -2.38 21.64
C ALA A 94 -15.82 -1.76 20.41
N TYR A 95 -15.83 -2.49 19.28
CA TYR A 95 -15.14 -2.08 18.04
C TYR A 95 -15.75 -0.82 17.41
N ILE A 96 -17.08 -0.69 17.53
CA ILE A 96 -17.84 0.44 16.99
C ILE A 96 -17.50 1.72 17.74
N ASP A 97 -17.44 1.66 19.07
CA ASP A 97 -17.07 2.81 19.90
C ASP A 97 -15.62 3.24 19.64
N CYS A 98 -14.74 2.26 19.37
CA CYS A 98 -13.40 2.55 18.90
C CYS A 98 -13.42 3.31 17.58
N TYR A 99 -14.13 2.82 16.55
CA TYR A 99 -14.24 3.51 15.27
C TYR A 99 -14.73 4.96 15.44
N ARG A 100 -15.87 5.13 16.14
CA ARG A 100 -16.51 6.43 16.35
C ARG A 100 -15.65 7.43 17.13
N LYS A 101 -14.78 6.94 18.02
CA LYS A 101 -13.85 7.79 18.77
C LYS A 101 -12.81 8.44 17.85
N TYR A 102 -12.44 7.79 16.75
CA TYR A 102 -11.37 8.26 15.86
C TYR A 102 -11.90 8.89 14.57
N SER A 103 -13.10 8.53 14.09
CA SER A 103 -13.75 9.16 12.93
C SER A 103 -14.41 10.49 13.32
N VAL A 104 -13.60 11.52 13.61
CA VAL A 104 -14.09 12.79 14.19
C VAL A 104 -14.16 13.90 13.16
N ALA A 105 -13.28 13.88 12.15
CA ALA A 105 -13.16 14.96 11.18
C ALA A 105 -14.38 15.06 10.25
N ASP A 106 -14.92 13.92 9.81
CA ASP A 106 -16.03 13.88 8.86
C ASP A 106 -16.86 12.58 9.00
N PRO A 107 -17.94 12.59 9.80
CA PRO A 107 -18.75 11.39 10.04
C PRO A 107 -19.50 10.89 8.79
N ASP A 108 -19.73 11.76 7.80
CA ASP A 108 -20.41 11.41 6.55
C ASP A 108 -19.47 10.75 5.53
N HIS A 109 -18.18 11.09 5.58
CA HIS A 109 -17.16 10.54 4.67
C HIS A 109 -16.42 9.33 5.26
N GLY A 110 -16.42 9.14 6.58
CA GLY A 110 -15.77 8.02 7.26
C GLY A 110 -14.33 8.32 7.70
N MET A 111 -13.65 7.31 8.23
CA MET A 111 -12.32 7.46 8.84
C MET A 111 -11.24 7.72 7.79
N GLN A 112 -10.47 8.80 7.96
CA GLN A 112 -9.39 9.20 7.06
C GLN A 112 -8.05 8.51 7.40
N PHE A 113 -7.07 8.66 6.51
CA PHE A 113 -5.71 8.10 6.68
C PHE A 113 -5.07 8.44 8.02
N GLU A 114 -5.06 9.71 8.40
CA GLU A 114 -4.41 10.17 9.64
C GLU A 114 -5.13 9.66 10.88
N GLU A 115 -6.46 9.62 10.85
CA GLU A 115 -7.30 9.11 11.93
C GLU A 115 -7.09 7.61 12.16
N PHE A 116 -7.02 6.85 11.07
CA PHE A 116 -6.69 5.43 11.12
C PHE A 116 -5.30 5.21 11.69
N ASN A 117 -4.30 5.96 11.23
CA ASN A 117 -2.92 5.80 11.72
C ASN A 117 -2.78 6.20 13.19
N ARG A 118 -3.52 7.23 13.62
CA ARG A 118 -3.60 7.64 15.03
C ARG A 118 -4.24 6.54 15.88
N MET A 119 -5.34 5.95 15.42
CA MET A 119 -5.96 4.79 16.08
C MET A 119 -4.97 3.63 16.19
N CYS A 120 -4.23 3.33 15.13
CA CYS A 120 -3.20 2.28 15.13
C CYS A 120 -2.13 2.54 16.19
N SER A 121 -1.60 3.77 16.22
CA SER A 121 -0.60 4.20 17.18
C SER A 121 -1.12 4.06 18.61
N ASP A 122 -2.31 4.57 18.91
CA ASP A 122 -2.88 4.56 20.26
C ASP A 122 -3.12 3.13 20.78
N HIS A 123 -3.64 2.23 19.94
CA HIS A 123 -3.92 0.83 20.34
C HIS A 123 -2.66 -0.02 20.45
N THR A 124 -1.56 0.43 19.85
CA THR A 124 -0.29 -0.29 19.86
C THR A 124 0.78 0.45 20.64
N ASN A 125 0.44 1.43 21.48
CA ASN A 125 1.40 2.26 22.21
C ASN A 125 2.52 2.84 21.32
N GLY A 126 2.20 3.18 20.08
CA GLY A 126 3.13 3.71 19.07
C GLY A 126 3.96 2.68 18.31
N TYR A 127 3.81 1.37 18.60
CA TYR A 127 4.60 0.33 17.91
C TYR A 127 4.22 0.16 16.44
N ILE A 128 2.95 0.40 16.08
CA ILE A 128 2.47 0.28 14.70
C ILE A 128 2.04 1.64 14.19
N TYR A 129 2.90 2.21 13.36
CA TYR A 129 2.64 3.37 12.52
C TYR A 129 2.94 3.01 11.06
N PHE A 130 2.02 3.33 10.16
CA PHE A 130 2.18 3.11 8.73
C PHE A 130 2.64 4.39 8.05
N ASP A 131 3.49 4.23 7.03
CA ASP A 131 3.85 5.34 6.16
C ASP A 131 2.72 5.61 5.16
N PHE A 132 2.67 6.81 4.58
CA PHE A 132 1.59 7.26 3.70
C PHE A 132 1.32 6.28 2.54
N LEU A 133 2.38 5.72 1.95
CA LEU A 133 2.26 4.75 0.86
C LEU A 133 1.61 3.43 1.31
N ASP A 134 1.93 2.98 2.52
CA ASP A 134 1.34 1.76 3.09
C ASP A 134 -0.13 1.97 3.44
N LEU A 135 -0.47 3.14 3.98
CA LEU A 135 -1.84 3.55 4.22
C LEU A 135 -2.67 3.56 2.95
N PHE A 136 -2.12 4.06 1.84
CA PHE A 136 -2.80 4.06 0.56
C PHE A 136 -3.11 2.63 0.08
N ILE A 137 -2.17 1.70 0.22
CA ILE A 137 -2.38 0.29 -0.14
C ILE A 137 -3.44 -0.34 0.78
N ILE A 138 -3.37 -0.08 2.09
CA ILE A 138 -4.33 -0.59 3.07
C ILE A 138 -5.74 -0.08 2.75
N PHE A 139 -5.92 1.21 2.50
CA PHE A 139 -7.24 1.75 2.18
C PHE A 139 -7.75 1.22 0.85
N ASN A 140 -6.92 1.10 -0.19
CA ASN A 140 -7.38 0.46 -1.43
C ASN A 140 -7.82 -1.01 -1.24
N ALA A 141 -7.32 -1.69 -0.20
CA ALA A 141 -7.73 -3.04 0.14
C ALA A 141 -8.96 -3.11 1.06
N LEU A 142 -9.28 -2.03 1.80
CA LEU A 142 -10.36 -1.98 2.78
C LEU A 142 -11.58 -1.15 2.33
N ASP A 143 -11.35 -0.15 1.48
CA ASP A 143 -12.36 0.76 0.93
C ASP A 143 -12.84 0.18 -0.40
N GLU A 144 -14.04 -0.40 -0.38
CA GLU A 144 -14.66 -1.01 -1.56
C GLU A 144 -14.98 0.03 -2.65
N HIS A 145 -15.14 1.29 -2.25
CA HIS A 145 -15.62 2.37 -3.11
C HIS A 145 -14.54 3.37 -3.53
N GLN A 146 -13.28 3.16 -3.12
CA GLN A 146 -12.12 4.01 -3.43
C GLN A 146 -12.32 5.50 -3.08
N LYS A 147 -13.09 5.77 -2.03
CA LYS A 147 -13.35 7.12 -1.48
C LYS A 147 -12.16 7.67 -0.68
N CYS A 148 -11.12 6.87 -0.46
CA CYS A 148 -9.97 7.18 0.40
C CYS A 148 -10.36 7.38 1.87
N SER A 149 -11.42 6.69 2.30
CA SER A 149 -11.95 6.70 3.66
C SER A 149 -12.57 5.36 3.97
N ILE A 150 -12.53 4.94 5.24
CA ILE A 150 -13.10 3.66 5.69
C ILE A 150 -14.39 3.97 6.44
N ASN A 151 -15.52 3.42 5.99
CA ASN A 151 -16.80 3.57 6.68
C ASN A 151 -16.94 2.62 7.88
N GLU A 152 -17.92 2.86 8.76
CA GLU A 152 -18.19 1.99 9.92
C GLU A 152 -18.45 0.54 9.49
N ARG A 153 -19.19 0.33 8.38
CA ARG A 153 -19.45 -1.01 7.81
C ARG A 153 -18.16 -1.70 7.36
N GLU A 154 -17.34 -1.01 6.56
CA GLU A 154 -16.08 -1.55 6.01
C GLU A 154 -15.08 -1.86 7.14
N PHE A 155 -15.03 -1.01 8.16
CA PHE A 155 -14.23 -1.25 9.35
C PHE A 155 -14.69 -2.51 10.11
N LEU A 156 -16.00 -2.67 10.30
CA LEU A 156 -16.55 -3.86 10.97
C LEU A 156 -16.32 -5.14 10.18
N GLU A 157 -16.45 -5.07 8.85
CA GLU A 157 -16.14 -6.19 7.95
C GLU A 157 -14.66 -6.54 8.00
N TRP A 158 -13.77 -5.54 8.03
CA TRP A 158 -12.34 -5.78 8.20
C TRP A 158 -12.02 -6.42 9.55
N ILE A 159 -12.55 -5.89 10.66
CA ILE A 159 -12.31 -6.41 12.00
C ILE A 159 -12.86 -7.83 12.12
N ASN A 160 -14.07 -8.13 11.65
CA ASN A 160 -14.66 -9.46 11.85
C ASN A 160 -14.32 -10.46 10.74
N GLY A 161 -13.87 -9.99 9.59
CA GLY A 161 -13.58 -10.79 8.40
C GLY A 161 -12.27 -11.57 8.46
N PRO A 162 -11.89 -12.23 7.35
CA PRO A 162 -10.63 -12.97 7.22
C PRO A 162 -9.40 -12.03 7.17
N VAL A 163 -8.21 -12.61 7.00
CA VAL A 163 -6.95 -11.86 6.85
C VAL A 163 -6.99 -11.06 5.54
N THR A 164 -6.65 -9.78 5.61
CA THR A 164 -6.50 -8.92 4.42
C THR A 164 -5.10 -9.08 3.84
N TYR A 165 -5.03 -9.47 2.56
CA TYR A 165 -3.78 -9.56 1.81
C TYR A 165 -3.57 -8.28 1.00
N LEU A 166 -2.40 -7.66 1.19
CA LEU A 166 -1.95 -6.42 0.53
C LEU A 166 -1.01 -6.72 -0.64
#